data_AF-A0A7Z9M507-F1
#
_entry.id   AF-A0A7Z9M507-F1
#
_cell.length_a   1.000
_cell.length_b   1.000
_cell.length_c   1.000
_cell.angle_alpha   90.00
_cell.angle_beta   90.00
_cell.angle_gamma   90.00
#
_symmetry.space_group_name_H-M   'P 1'
#
loop_
_entity.id
_entity.type
_entity.pdbx_description
1 polymer ?
#
loop_
_entity_poly.entity_id
_entity_poly.type
_entity_poly.pdbx_seq_one_letter_code
_entity_poly.pdbx_strand_id
1 'polypeptide(L)' 'MNAKFNACTTTRIVCRPNCPPGRRTKPQNRRYFRSLKQAYEEGFRACLVCKPSEGPPGPWLPVRERKK' A
#
# COMPACT_ATOMS: atom_id res chain seq x y z
N MET A 1 6.83 -14.53 6.92
CA MET A 1 7.29 -13.24 6.36
C MET A 1 6.10 -12.52 5.75
N ASN A 2 5.32 -11.79 6.57
CA ASN A 2 4.03 -11.25 6.12
C ASN A 2 4.17 -9.75 5.86
N ALA A 3 4.70 -9.38 4.69
CA ALA A 3 4.73 -7.99 4.25
C ALA A 3 3.28 -7.50 4.09
N LYS A 4 2.86 -6.58 4.96
CA LYS A 4 1.49 -6.06 4.99
C LYS A 4 1.27 -4.92 3.99
N PHE A 5 2.33 -4.29 3.51
CA PHE A 5 2.25 -3.14 2.61
C PHE A 5 3.34 -3.18 1.53
N ASN A 6 3.02 -2.66 0.35
CA ASN A 6 3.95 -2.47 -0.75
C ASN A 6 4.11 -0.98 -1.04
N ALA A 7 5.31 -0.55 -1.38
CA ALA A 7 5.59 0.82 -1.72
C ALA A 7 6.39 0.93 -3.00
N CYS A 8 6.21 2.05 -3.68
CA CYS A 8 6.88 2.35 -4.93
C CYS A 8 7.93 3.43 -4.68
N THR A 9 9.20 3.12 -4.88
CA THR A 9 10.32 4.04 -4.60
C THR A 9 10.30 5.28 -5.50
N THR A 10 9.85 5.14 -6.75
CA THR A 10 9.78 6.25 -7.71
C THR A 10 8.68 7.26 -7.39
N THR A 11 7.53 6.80 -6.92
CA THR A 11 6.40 7.69 -6.57
C THR A 11 6.37 8.03 -5.09
N ARG A 12 7.18 7.35 -4.27
CA ARG A 12 7.15 7.35 -2.80
C ARG A 12 5.75 7.13 -2.23
N ILE A 13 4.98 6.22 -2.83
CA ILE A 13 3.63 5.88 -2.37
C ILE A 13 3.64 4.50 -1.72
N VAL A 14 3.06 4.38 -0.52
CA VAL A 14 2.74 3.10 0.13
C VAL A 14 1.29 2.70 -0.13
N CYS A 15 1.09 1.44 -0.46
CA CYS A 15 -0.17 0.82 -0.87
C CYS A 15 -0.46 -0.45 -0.03
N ARG A 16 -1.72 -0.89 -0.06
CA ARG A 16 -2.14 -2.21 0.41
C ARG A 16 -1.79 -3.30 -0.60
N PRO A 17 -1.66 -4.57 -0.17
CA PRO A 17 -1.53 -5.72 -1.05
C PRO A 17 -2.71 -5.75 -2.04
N ASN A 18 -2.46 -6.15 -3.27
CA ASN A 18 -3.44 -6.18 -4.37
C ASN A 18 -4.03 -4.83 -4.82
N CYS A 19 -3.58 -3.70 -4.28
CA CYS A 19 -4.02 -2.38 -4.75
C CYS A 19 -3.65 -2.18 -6.24
N PRO A 20 -4.55 -1.66 -7.10
CA PRO A 20 -4.30 -1.50 -8.53
C PRO A 20 -3.02 -0.69 -8.87
N PRO A 21 -2.78 0.51 -8.31
CA PRO A 21 -1.52 1.23 -8.53
C PRO A 21 -0.30 0.47 -7.99
N GLY A 22 -0.40 -0.17 -6.83
CA GLY A 22 0.70 -0.95 -6.25
C GLY A 22 1.04 -2.23 -7.05
N ARG A 23 0.06 -2.81 -7.75
CA ARG A 23 0.25 -3.97 -8.63
C ARG A 23 1.04 -3.61 -9.89
N ARG A 24 0.85 -2.38 -10.40
CA ARG A 24 1.55 -1.85 -11.58
C ARG A 24 3.00 -1.44 -11.29
N THR A 25 3.40 -1.29 -10.03
CA THR A 25 4.77 -0.98 -9.66
C THR A 25 5.71 -2.09 -10.13
N LYS A 26 6.71 -1.73 -10.94
CA LYS A 26 7.78 -2.63 -11.37
C LYS A 26 8.47 -3.26 -10.14
N PRO A 27 8.83 -4.56 -10.16
CA PRO A 27 9.49 -5.22 -9.03
C PRO A 27 10.75 -4.50 -8.55
N GLN A 28 11.53 -3.93 -9.47
CA GLN A 28 12.75 -3.16 -9.18
C GLN A 28 12.52 -1.93 -8.29
N ASN A 29 11.34 -1.31 -8.41
CA ASN A 29 10.97 -0.11 -7.65
C ASN A 29 10.05 -0.44 -6.48
N ARG A 30 9.84 -1.73 -6.19
CA ARG A 30 8.89 -2.18 -5.18
C ARG A 30 9.64 -2.45 -3.87
N ARG A 31 9.25 -1.75 -2.82
CA ARG A 31 9.70 -1.98 -1.45
C ARG A 31 8.57 -2.55 -0.61
N TYR A 32 8.88 -3.36 0.38
CA TYR A 32 7.88 -3.99 1.25
C TYR A 32 8.04 -3.51 2.68
N PHE A 33 6.91 -3.24 3.33
CA PHE A 33 6.85 -2.71 4.68
C PHE A 33 6.00 -3.61 5.58
N ARG A 34 6.43 -3.74 6.85
CA ARG A 34 5.68 -4.49 7.86
C ARG A 34 4.55 -3.65 8.47
N SER A 35 4.75 -2.35 8.55
CA SER A 35 3.77 -1.39 9.08
C SER A 35 3.73 -0.13 8.22
N LEU A 36 2.59 0.56 8.29
CA LEU A 36 2.40 1.84 7.61
C LEU A 36 3.28 2.94 8.24
N LYS A 37 3.48 2.86 9.55
CA LYS A 37 4.39 3.75 10.30
C LYS A 37 5.81 3.71 9.75
N GLN A 38 6.35 2.51 9.51
CA GLN A 38 7.69 2.35 8.94
C GLN A 38 7.81 3.00 7.56
N ALA A 39 6.76 2.91 6.74
CA ALA A 39 6.73 3.58 5.44
C ALA A 39 6.73 5.11 5.57
N TYR A 40 5.99 5.66 6.55
CA TYR A 40 6.01 7.11 6.80
C TYR A 40 7.37 7.60 7.31
N GLU A 41 8.02 6.84 8.19
CA GLU A 41 9.36 7.15 8.69
C GLU A 41 10.40 7.17 7.57
N GLU A 42 10.25 6.32 6.55
CA GLU A 42 11.06 6.34 5.33
C GLU A 42 10.63 7.42 4.30
N GLY A 43 9.61 8.23 4.60
CA GLY A 43 9.15 9.32 3.73
C GLY A 43 8.20 8.92 2.60
N PHE A 44 7.55 7.76 2.70
CA PHE A 44 6.50 7.36 1.77
C PHE A 44 5.14 7.93 2.20
N ARG A 45 4.36 8.45 1.24
CA ARG A 45 2.99 8.92 1.47
C ARG A 45 1.96 7.82 1.25
N ALA A 46 0.82 7.92 1.92
CA ALA A 46 -0.29 6.99 1.72
C ALA A 46 -0.88 7.09 0.31
N CYS A 47 -1.23 5.94 -0.28
CA CYS A 47 -1.96 5.89 -1.54
C CYS A 47 -3.39 6.41 -1.36
N LEU A 48 -3.82 7.32 -2.24
CA LEU A 48 -5.16 7.89 -2.21
C LEU A 48 -6.26 6.92 -2.70
N VAL A 49 -5.89 5.83 -3.40
CA VAL A 49 -6.83 4.85 -3.96
C VAL A 49 -7.19 3.75 -2.95
N CYS A 50 -6.16 3.13 -2.36
CA CYS A 50 -6.38 2.11 -1.32
C CYS A 50 -6.50 2.68 0.08
N LYS A 51 -6.06 3.93 0.28
CA LYS A 51 -6.09 4.63 1.56
C LYS A 51 -5.67 3.70 2.70
N PRO A 52 -4.41 3.23 2.71
CA PRO A 52 -3.97 2.20 3.64
C PRO A 52 -4.12 2.64 5.10
N SER A 53 -4.21 3.95 5.36
CA SER A 53 -4.48 4.58 6.66
C SER A 53 -5.94 4.51 7.11
N GLU A 54 -6.88 4.19 6.21
CA GLU A 54 -8.31 4.14 6.49
C GLU A 54 -8.84 2.70 6.35
N GLY A 55 -9.65 2.25 7.31
CA GLY A 55 -10.27 0.92 7.32
C GLY A 55 -9.37 -0.22 7.81
N PRO A 56 -9.87 -1.47 7.84
CA PRO A 56 -9.18 -2.59 8.46
C PRO A 56 -7.87 -2.94 7.73
N PRO A 57 -6.84 -3.45 8.44
CA PRO A 57 -5.60 -3.91 7.82
C PRO A 57 -5.89 -5.15 6.96
N GLY A 58 -5.29 -5.22 5.77
CA GLY A 58 -5.51 -6.36 4.87
C GLY A 58 -5.29 -6.02 3.40
N PRO A 59 -5.60 -6.98 2.50
CA PRO A 59 -5.58 -6.70 1.06
C PRO A 59 -6.59 -5.62 0.70
N TRP A 60 -6.31 -4.89 -0.36
CA TRP A 60 -7.22 -3.88 -0.88
C TRP A 60 -8.49 -4.52 -1.44
N LEU A 61 -9.65 -4.00 -1.01
CA LEU A 61 -10.96 -4.33 -1.56
C LEU A 61 -11.46 -3.20 -2.49
N PRO A 62 -12.09 -3.53 -3.63
CA PRO A 62 -12.76 -2.56 -4.49
C PRO A 62 -13.79 -1.75 -3.71
N VAL A 63 -14.01 -0.47 -4.08
CA VAL A 63 -14.89 0.47 -3.35
C VAL A 63 -16.30 -0.11 -3.14
N ARG A 64 -16.84 -0.81 -4.14
CA ARG A 64 -18.13 -1.52 -4.10
C ARG A 64 -18.24 -2.60 -3.01
N GLU A 65 -17.12 -3.15 -2.57
CA GLU A 65 -17.03 -4.27 -1.61
C GLU A 65 -16.63 -3.80 -0.21
N ARG A 66 -16.26 -2.52 -0.02
CA ARG A 66 -15.82 -1.97 1.29
C ARG A 66 -16.96 -1.71 2.27
N LYS A 67 -18.21 -1.63 1.80
CA LYS A 67 -19.40 -1.23 2.58
C LYS A 67 -20.31 -2.38 3.00
N LYS A 68 -19.87 -3.64 2.82
CA LYS A 68 -20.66 -4.79 3.25
C LYS A 68 -20.39 -5.15 4.69
#